data_AF-A0A973GPY3-F1
#
_entry.id   AF-A0A973GPY3-F1
#
_cell.length_a   1.000
_cell.length_b   1.000
_cell.length_c   1.000
_cell.angle_alpha   90.00
_cell.angle_beta   90.00
_cell.angle_gamma   90.00
#
_symmetry.space_group_name_H-M   'P 1'
#
loop_
_entity.id
_entity.type
_entity.pdbx_description
1 polymer ?
#
loop_
_entity_poly.entity_id
_entity_poly.type
_entity_poly.pdbx_seq_one_letter_code
_entity_poly.pdbx_strand_id
1 'polypeptide(L)' 'MVSSDRLEPGATAQLKVSVDTAGRSGRMTKQVTVRSNDRVTPTIPVTVMLTVTADTSGQK' A
#
# COMPACT_ATOMS: atom_id res chain seq x y z
N MET A 1 -5.35 5.53 -8.35
CA MET A 1 -4.47 5.85 -9.49
C MET A 1 -3.05 5.45 -9.12
N VAL A 2 -2.41 4.56 -9.89
CA VAL A 2 -0.95 4.37 -9.86
C VAL A 2 -0.40 5.35 -10.89
N SER A 3 0.53 6.21 -10.49
CA SER A 3 0.77 7.49 -11.17
C SER A 3 1.55 7.39 -12.50
N SER A 4 1.99 6.21 -12.92
CA SER A 4 2.44 5.84 -14.28
C SER A 4 2.82 4.35 -14.27
N ASP A 5 2.52 3.58 -15.32
CA ASP A 5 2.85 2.15 -15.44
C ASP A 5 4.21 1.87 -16.12
N ARG A 6 4.91 2.92 -16.57
CA ARG A 6 6.18 2.83 -17.28
C ARG A 6 7.30 3.57 -16.55
N LEU A 7 8.47 2.94 -16.51
CA LEU A 7 9.72 3.49 -16.01
C LEU A 7 10.78 3.43 -17.09
N GLU A 8 11.48 4.54 -17.29
CA GLU A 8 12.67 4.56 -18.15
C GLU A 8 13.86 3.91 -17.42
N PRO A 9 14.88 3.41 -18.13
CA PRO A 9 16.05 2.79 -17.51
C PRO A 9 16.72 3.72 -16.49
N GLY A 10 16.89 3.25 -15.25
CA GLY A 10 17.47 4.02 -14.15
C GLY A 10 16.52 5.02 -13.48
N ALA A 11 15.27 5.15 -13.96
CA ALA A 11 14.29 6.03 -13.34
C ALA A 11 13.72 5.43 -12.04
N THR A 12 13.29 6.30 -11.13
CA THR A 12 12.59 5.93 -9.91
C THR A 12 11.16 6.48 -9.95
N ALA A 13 10.18 5.68 -9.53
CA ALA A 13 8.80 6.11 -9.34
C ALA A 13 8.37 5.99 -7.88
N GLN A 14 7.34 6.77 -7.52
CA GLN A 14 6.70 6.71 -6.21
C GLN A 14 5.34 6.01 -6.33
N LEU A 15 5.10 5.01 -5.48
CA LEU A 15 3.81 4.32 -5.38
C LEU A 15 3.04 4.85 -4.16
N LYS A 16 2.03 5.68 -4.41
CA LYS A 16 1.12 6.16 -3.35
C LYS A 16 0.05 5.11 -3.06
N VAL A 17 -0.04 4.67 -1.81
CA VAL A 17 -1.04 3.72 -1.33
C VAL A 17 -1.89 4.40 -0.27
N SER A 18 -3.22 4.31 -0.40
CA SER A 18 -4.17 4.81 0.59
C SER A 18 -4.96 3.64 1.15
N VAL A 19 -5.16 3.63 2.47
CA VAL A 19 -5.98 2.64 3.17
C VAL A 19 -7.11 3.39 3.86
N ASP A 20 -8.35 3.01 3.52
CA ASP A 20 -9.53 3.47 4.25
C ASP A 20 -9.72 2.63 5.51
N THR A 21 -9.69 3.28 6.66
CA THR A 21 -9.84 2.65 7.98
C THR A 21 -11.19 2.99 8.63
N ALA A 22 -12.12 3.61 7.90
CA ALA A 22 -13.40 4.02 8.45
C ALA A 22 -14.20 2.81 8.96
N GLY A 23 -14.69 2.89 10.20
CA GLY A 23 -15.44 1.80 10.84
C GLY A 23 -14.64 0.53 11.12
N ARG A 24 -13.30 0.56 10.96
CA ARG A 24 -12.41 -0.57 11.27
C ARG A 24 -11.60 -0.27 12.52
N SER A 25 -11.38 -1.27 13.35
CA SER A 25 -10.51 -1.21 14.53
C SER A 25 -9.72 -2.51 14.67
N GLY A 26 -8.53 -2.42 15.26
CA GLY A 26 -7.64 -3.56 15.46
C GLY A 26 -6.58 -3.71 14.36
N ARG A 27 -5.90 -4.85 14.36
CA ARG A 27 -4.77 -5.12 13.47
C ARG A 27 -5.26 -5.45 12.06
N MET A 28 -4.64 -4.82 11.06
CA MET A 28 -4.91 -5.01 9.65
C MET A 28 -3.60 -5.19 8.89
N THR A 29 -3.53 -6.29 8.14
CA THR A 29 -2.43 -6.58 7.22
C THR A 29 -2.98 -6.58 5.80
N LYS A 30 -2.40 -5.78 4.93
CA LYS A 30 -2.71 -5.72 3.50
C LYS A 30 -1.45 -5.91 2.69
N GLN A 31 -1.60 -6.41 1.48
CA GLN A 31 -0.49 -6.67 0.57
C GLN A 31 -0.79 -5.99 -0.75
N VAL A 32 0.19 -5.24 -1.24
CA VAL A 32 0.22 -4.65 -2.57
C VAL A 32 1.19 -5.49 -3.39
N THR A 33 0.72 -6.08 -4.49
CA THR A 33 1.57 -6.87 -5.38
C THR A 33 1.96 -6.01 -6.58
N VAL A 34 3.24 -5.69 -6.70
CA VAL A 34 3.79 -4.99 -7.86
C VAL A 34 4.21 -6.05 -8.88
N ARG A 35 3.60 -6.02 -10.06
CA ARG A 35 4.02 -6.84 -11.21
C ARG A 35 4.74 -5.94 -12.20
N SER A 36 5.91 -6.38 -12.65
CA SER A 36 6.74 -5.68 -13.63
C SER A 36 7.21 -6.64 -14.73
N ASN A 37 7.84 -6.07 -15.75
CA ASN A 37 8.54 -6.77 -16.82
C ASN A 37 9.99 -7.13 -16.44
N ASP A 38 10.36 -7.06 -15.16
CA ASP A 38 11.68 -7.49 -14.70
C ASP A 38 11.87 -9.00 -14.92
N ARG A 39 12.98 -9.40 -15.55
CA ARG A 39 13.23 -10.80 -15.91
C ARG A 39 13.67 -11.67 -14.73
N VAL A 40 14.16 -11.05 -13.66
CA VAL A 40 14.72 -11.72 -12.49
C VAL A 40 13.69 -11.77 -11.37
N THR A 41 13.01 -10.65 -11.10
CA THR A 41 12.00 -10.50 -10.06
C THR A 41 10.76 -9.79 -10.62
N PRO A 42 9.93 -10.49 -11.43
CA PRO A 42 8.75 -9.91 -12.08
C PRO A 42 7.61 -9.57 -11.12
N THR A 43 7.67 -10.06 -9.88
CA THR A 43 6.64 -9.86 -8.86
C THR A 43 7.29 -9.50 -7.54
N ILE A 44 6.93 -8.34 -6.99
CA ILE A 44 7.42 -7.84 -5.72
C ILE A 44 6.22 -7.65 -4.78
N PRO A 45 6.10 -8.43 -3.70
CA PRO A 45 5.08 -8.22 -2.69
C PRO A 45 5.50 -7.10 -1.71
N VAL A 46 4.61 -6.13 -1.50
CA VAL A 46 4.78 -5.05 -0.52
C VAL A 46 3.71 -5.21 0.55
N THR A 47 4.11 -5.59 1.76
CA THR A 47 3.19 -5.79 2.88
C THR A 47 3.05 -4.51 3.70
N VAL A 48 1.81 -4.07 3.89
CA VAL A 48 1.43 -2.94 4.74
C VAL A 48 0.73 -3.49 5.98
N MET A 49 1.34 -3.27 7.14
CA MET A 49 0.76 -3.64 8.44
C MET A 49 0.40 -2.35 9.19
N LEU A 50 -0.83 -2.30 9.70
CA LEU A 50 -1.32 -1.17 10.48
C LEU A 50 -2.22 -1.67 11.61
N THR A 51 -2.24 -0.91 12.70
CA THR A 51 -3.19 -1.12 13.79
C THR A 51 -4.07 0.11 13.84
N VAL A 52 -5.37 -0.07 13.63
CA VAL A 52 -6.34 1.03 13.74
C VAL A 52 -6.84 1.10 15.17
N THR A 53 -6.49 2.16 15.87
CA THR A 53 -7.04 2.45 17.19
C THR A 53 -8.44 3.04 16.99
N ALA A 54 -9.44 2.46 17.66
CA ALA A 54 -10.78 3.05 17.66
C ALA A 54 -10.69 4.45 18.29
N ASP A 55 -11.23 5.45 17.61
CA ASP A 55 -11.36 6.78 18.19
C ASP A 55 -12.46 6.75 19.26
N THR A 56 -12.07 6.72 20.53
CA THR A 56 -12.96 6.85 21.68
C THR A 56 -13.17 8.32 22.08
N SER A 57 -12.74 9.30 21.26
CA SER A 57 -12.75 10.72 21.65
C SER A 57 -14.11 11.43 21.48
N GLY A 58 -15.15 10.71 21.02
CA GLY A 58 -16.51 11.24 20.84
C GLY A 58 -17.58 10.82 21.86
N GLN A 59 -17.26 10.07 22.93
CA GLN A 59 -18.22 9.78 24.00
C GLN A 59 -17.96 10.64 25.23
N LYS A 60 -18.52 11.84 25.23
CA LYS A 60 -18.85 12.60 26.45
C LYS A 60 -20.17 13.32 26.26
#